data_AF-A0A945YLK7-F1
#
_entry.id   AF-A0A945YLK7-F1
#
_cell.length_a   1.000
_cell.length_b   1.000
_cell.length_c   1.000
_cell.angle_alpha   90.00
_cell.angle_beta   90.00
_cell.angle_gamma   90.00
#
_symmetry.space_group_name_H-M   'P 1'
#
loop_
_entity.id
_entity.type
_entity.pdbx_description
1 polymer ?
#
loop_
_entity_poly.entity_id
_entity_poly.type
_entity_poly.pdbx_seq_one_letter_code
_entity_poly.pdbx_strand_id
1 'polypeptide(L)'
;PYRVREAAISFGANKWYLLTKVDLPLASPSIRAGINQTIMLSLAMVVVASLIGAKGLGEDVLEALQYANVGQGILAGFSILFCAMILDRIVQGKRK
;
A
#
# COMPACT_ATOMS: atom_id res chain seq x y z
N PRO A 1 1.57 -21.20 12.10
CA PRO A 1 2.93 -20.60 12.02
C PRO A 1 3.96 -21.32 12.90
N TYR A 2 3.71 -21.43 14.20
CA TYR A 2 4.64 -22.02 15.18
C TYR A 2 5.02 -23.48 14.87
N ARG A 3 4.05 -24.38 14.63
CA ARG A 3 4.33 -25.80 14.33
C ARG A 3 5.13 -26.05 13.05
N VAL A 4 4.97 -25.20 12.02
CA VAL A 4 5.71 -25.30 10.76
C VAL A 4 7.19 -24.91 10.98
N ARG A 5 7.39 -23.89 11.80
CA ARG A 5 8.72 -23.43 12.20
C ARG A 5 9.42 -24.47 13.07
N GLU A 6 8.72 -25.06 14.04
CA GLU A 6 9.28 -26.11 14.89
C GLU A 6 9.60 -27.39 14.12
N ALA A 7 8.73 -27.83 13.20
CA ALA A 7 9.02 -28.95 12.33
C ALA A 7 10.32 -28.72 11.53
N ALA A 8 10.49 -27.52 10.94
CA ALA A 8 11.72 -27.18 10.22
C ALA A 8 12.97 -27.20 11.11
N ILE A 9 12.87 -26.78 12.38
CA ILE A 9 13.97 -26.88 13.35
C ILE A 9 14.27 -28.34 13.68
N SER A 10 13.25 -29.18 13.88
CA SER A 10 13.40 -30.62 14.13
C SER A 10 14.04 -31.37 12.95
N PHE A 11 13.90 -30.89 11.72
CA PHE A 11 14.58 -31.40 10.53
C PHE A 11 16.03 -30.85 10.34
N GLY A 12 16.56 -30.07 11.28
CA GLY A 12 17.95 -29.58 11.25
C GLY A 12 18.18 -28.34 10.37
N ALA A 13 17.14 -27.54 10.10
CA ALA A 13 17.28 -26.35 9.26
C ALA A 13 18.16 -25.27 9.90
N ASN A 14 19.11 -24.74 9.10
CA ASN A 14 19.92 -23.58 9.48
C ASN A 14 19.04 -22.31 9.60
N LYS A 15 19.41 -21.34 10.47
CA LYS A 15 18.67 -20.08 10.69
C LYS A 15 18.36 -19.33 9.38
N TRP A 16 19.31 -19.30 8.45
CA TRP A 16 19.13 -18.68 7.14
C TRP A 16 18.12 -19.42 6.25
N TYR A 17 18.09 -20.75 6.31
CA TYR A 17 17.10 -21.56 5.59
C TYR A 17 15.70 -21.33 6.18
N LEU A 18 15.61 -21.30 7.51
CA LEU A 18 14.35 -21.07 8.22
C LEU A 18 13.75 -19.70 7.85
N LEU A 19 14.57 -18.66 7.87
CA LEU A 19 14.11 -17.30 7.58
C LEU A 19 13.63 -17.14 6.14
N THR A 20 14.38 -17.68 5.17
CA THR A 20 14.11 -17.47 3.73
C THR A 20 13.09 -18.44 3.15
N LYS A 21 13.04 -19.69 3.63
CA LYS A 21 12.20 -20.76 3.06
C LYS A 21 10.97 -21.08 3.90
N VAL A 22 10.93 -20.67 5.17
CA VAL A 22 9.80 -20.93 6.06
C VAL A 22 9.12 -19.63 6.46
N ASP A 23 9.83 -18.72 7.13
CA ASP A 23 9.22 -17.51 7.70
C ASP A 23 8.82 -16.48 6.64
N LEU A 24 9.69 -16.17 5.68
CA LEU A 24 9.41 -15.25 4.56
C LEU A 24 8.18 -15.64 3.73
N PRO A 25 8.04 -16.88 3.24
CA PRO A 25 6.85 -17.26 2.49
C PRO A 25 5.59 -17.30 3.36
N LEU A 26 5.68 -17.72 4.63
CA LEU A 26 4.53 -17.68 5.56
C LEU A 26 4.07 -16.26 5.87
N ALA A 27 5.00 -15.32 6.03
CA ALA A 27 4.73 -13.91 6.32
C ALA A 27 4.38 -13.11 5.06
N SER A 28 4.67 -13.64 3.86
CA SER A 28 4.43 -12.96 2.58
C SER A 28 3.00 -12.40 2.42
N PRO A 29 1.91 -13.07 2.85
CA PRO A 29 0.57 -12.50 2.75
C PRO A 29 0.39 -11.30 3.68
N SER A 30 0.96 -11.35 4.88
CA SER A 30 0.90 -10.25 5.86
C SER A 30 1.71 -9.04 5.38
N ILE A 31 2.88 -9.26 4.77
CA ILE A 31 3.70 -8.18 4.21
C ILE A 31 2.96 -7.49 3.06
N ARG A 32 2.30 -8.25 2.18
CA ARG A 32 1.48 -7.68 1.09
C ARG A 32 0.31 -6.85 1.63
N ALA A 33 -0.36 -7.32 2.67
CA ALA A 33 -1.42 -6.55 3.33
C ALA A 33 -0.89 -5.23 3.89
N GLY A 34 0.28 -5.26 4.56
CA GLY A 34 0.95 -4.07 5.07
C GLY A 34 1.32 -3.08 3.97
N ILE A 35 1.92 -3.54 2.87
CA ILE A 35 2.28 -2.69 1.72
C ILE A 35 1.04 -2.00 1.14
N ASN A 36 -0.06 -2.74 0.96
CA ASN A 36 -1.29 -2.15 0.44
C ASN A 36 -1.80 -1.03 1.36
N GLN A 37 -1.74 -1.25 2.67
CA GLN A 37 -2.18 -0.27 3.65
C GLN A 37 -1.26 0.95 3.70
N THR A 38 0.05 0.77 3.57
CA THR A 38 0.98 1.91 3.44
C THR A 38 0.66 2.74 2.21
N ILE A 39 0.40 2.11 1.06
CA ILE A 39 0.03 2.83 -0.17
C ILE A 39 -1.26 3.62 0.01
N MET A 40 -2.30 3.00 0.59
CA MET A 40 -3.56 3.68 0.86
C MET A 40 -3.37 4.89 1.79
N LEU A 41 -2.58 4.73 2.87
CA LEU A 41 -2.25 5.84 3.79
C LEU A 41 -1.43 6.94 3.11
N SER A 42 -0.45 6.57 2.28
CA SER A 42 0.36 7.53 1.51
C SER A 42 -0.48 8.33 0.52
N LEU A 43 -1.44 7.69 -0.15
CA LEU A 43 -2.35 8.35 -1.08
C LEU A 43 -3.32 9.29 -0.36
N ALA A 44 -3.81 8.92 0.83
CA ALA A 44 -4.59 9.82 1.67
C ALA A 44 -3.80 11.08 2.08
N MET A 45 -2.48 10.92 2.29
CA MET A 45 -1.60 12.04 2.67
C MET A 45 -1.30 13.02 1.53
N VAL A 46 -1.57 12.67 0.26
CA VAL A 46 -1.26 13.54 -0.89
C VAL A 46 -1.97 14.89 -0.80
N VAL A 47 -3.23 14.92 -0.35
CA VAL A 47 -4.00 16.17 -0.19
C VAL A 47 -3.40 17.05 0.91
N VAL A 48 -2.96 16.44 2.01
CA VAL A 48 -2.33 17.17 3.13
C VAL A 48 -0.97 17.72 2.71
N ALA A 49 -0.20 16.97 1.93
CA ALA A 49 1.08 17.46 1.41
C ALA A 49 0.91 18.73 0.55
N SER A 50 -0.19 18.82 -0.21
CA SER A 50 -0.48 20.01 -1.02
C SER A 50 -0.79 21.26 -0.20
N LEU A 51 -1.24 21.13 1.06
CA LEU A 51 -1.38 22.28 1.98
C LEU A 51 -0.03 22.96 2.28
N ILE A 52 1.08 22.23 2.19
CA ILE A 52 2.44 22.72 2.46
C ILE A 52 3.14 23.11 1.13
N GLY A 53 2.40 23.16 0.02
CA GLY A 53 2.91 23.55 -1.30
C GLY A 53 3.49 22.40 -2.12
N ALA A 54 3.20 21.14 -1.77
CA ALA A 54 3.54 20.02 -2.64
C ALA A 54 2.64 20.04 -3.90
N LYS A 55 3.27 20.18 -5.07
CA LYS A 55 2.59 20.14 -6.38
C LYS A 55 2.13 18.73 -6.71
N GLY A 56 1.01 18.62 -7.44
CA GLY A 56 0.50 17.36 -7.97
C GLY A 56 -1.01 17.21 -7.79
N LEU A 57 -1.50 15.97 -7.82
CA LEU A 57 -2.94 15.66 -7.79
C LEU A 57 -3.67 16.20 -6.54
N GLY A 58 -2.97 16.42 -5.43
CA GLY A 58 -3.55 17.02 -4.23
C GLY A 58 -3.81 18.52 -4.35
N GLU A 59 -3.15 19.21 -5.29
CA GLU A 59 -3.30 20.65 -5.53
C GLU A 59 -4.67 20.95 -6.12
N ASP A 60 -5.11 20.18 -7.12
CA ASP A 60 -6.44 20.33 -7.74
C ASP A 60 -7.58 20.11 -6.73
N VAL A 61 -7.38 19.18 -5.78
CA VAL A 61 -8.33 18.93 -4.69
C VAL A 61 -8.35 20.11 -3.73
N LEU A 62 -7.18 20.63 -3.38
CA LEU A 62 -7.05 21.78 -2.48
C LEU A 62 -7.67 23.04 -3.10
N GLU A 63 -7.42 23.30 -4.38
CA GLU A 63 -8.00 24.42 -5.12
C GLU A 63 -9.53 24.32 -5.17
N ALA A 64 -10.06 23.13 -5.47
CA ALA A 64 -11.50 22.89 -5.45
C ALA A 64 -12.13 23.16 -4.08
N LEU A 65 -11.43 22.82 -2.98
CA LEU A 65 -11.87 23.13 -1.63
C LEU A 65 -11.82 24.64 -1.33
N GLN A 66 -10.76 25.33 -1.77
CA GLN A 66 -10.59 26.78 -1.55
C GLN A 66 -11.66 27.61 -2.29
N TYR A 67 -11.98 27.25 -3.53
CA TYR A 67 -12.97 27.97 -4.34
C TYR A 67 -14.39 27.39 -4.22
N ALA A 68 -14.62 26.44 -3.31
CA ALA A 68 -15.88 25.72 -3.15
C ALA A 68 -16.42 25.12 -4.47
N ASN A 69 -15.52 24.76 -5.39
CA ASN A 69 -15.85 24.22 -6.70
C ASN A 69 -16.00 22.69 -6.60
N VAL A 70 -17.22 22.25 -6.29
CA VAL A 70 -17.55 20.83 -6.13
C VAL A 70 -17.27 20.01 -7.40
N GLY A 71 -17.46 20.60 -8.59
CA GLY A 71 -17.23 19.91 -9.87
C GLY A 71 -15.76 19.51 -10.06
N GLN A 72 -14.85 20.46 -9.84
CA GLN A 72 -13.40 20.20 -9.91
C GLN A 72 -12.96 19.22 -8.81
N GLY A 73 -13.51 19.34 -7.60
CA GLY A 73 -13.17 18.46 -6.48
C GLY A 73 -13.55 17.00 -6.73
N ILE A 74 -14.70 16.75 -7.37
CA ILE A 74 -15.12 15.40 -7.75
C ILE A 74 -14.19 14.81 -8.83
N LEU A 75 -13.86 15.58 -9.86
CA LEU A 75 -12.96 15.13 -10.94
C LEU A 75 -11.55 14.81 -10.40
N ALA A 76 -11.01 15.68 -9.55
CA ALA A 76 -9.71 15.47 -8.91
C ALA A 76 -9.72 14.25 -7.97
N GLY A 77 -10.79 14.09 -7.18
CA GLY A 77 -10.99 12.90 -6.34
C GLY A 77 -11.03 11.60 -7.15
N PHE A 78 -11.76 11.58 -8.28
CA PHE A 78 -11.79 10.43 -9.19
C PHE A 78 -10.42 10.10 -9.78
N SER A 79 -9.62 11.10 -10.12
CA SER A 79 -8.25 10.92 -10.62
C SER A 79 -7.36 10.21 -9.59
N ILE A 80 -7.39 10.66 -8.33
CA ILE A 80 -6.65 10.02 -7.22
C ILE A 80 -7.16 8.58 -6.99
N LEU A 81 -8.47 8.36 -7.03
CA LEU A 81 -9.10 7.04 -6.86
C LEU A 81 -8.66 6.07 -7.96
N PHE A 82 -8.59 6.52 -9.21
CA PHE A 82 -8.06 5.72 -10.32
C PHE A 82 -6.59 5.35 -10.12
N CYS A 83 -5.74 6.30 -9.70
CA CYS A 83 -4.36 6.01 -9.33
C CYS A 83 -4.27 4.96 -8.20
N ALA A 84 -5.09 5.10 -7.16
CA ALA A 84 -5.15 4.16 -6.05
C ALA A 84 -5.54 2.74 -6.52
N MET A 85 -6.57 2.63 -7.36
CA MET A 85 -7.02 1.35 -7.91
C MET A 85 -5.96 0.69 -8.80
N ILE A 86 -5.23 1.47 -9.60
CA ILE A 86 -4.13 0.94 -10.43
C ILE A 86 -2.99 0.44 -9.56
N LEU A 87 -2.59 1.19 -8.53
CA LEU A 87 -1.54 0.78 -7.60
C LEU A 87 -1.95 -0.47 -6.81
N ASP A 88 -3.16 -0.52 -6.31
CA ASP A 88 -3.72 -1.70 -5.63
C ASP A 88 -3.71 -2.93 -6.56
N ARG A 89 -4.09 -2.75 -7.84
CA ARG A 89 -4.02 -3.80 -8.87
C ARG A 89 -2.60 -4.33 -9.07
N ILE A 90 -1.60 -3.46 -9.13
CA ILE A 90 -0.19 -3.85 -9.33
C ILE A 90 0.33 -4.63 -8.11
N VAL A 91 -0.02 -4.19 -6.89
CA VAL A 91 0.41 -4.82 -5.63
C VAL A 91 -0.24 -6.18 -5.42
N GLN A 92 -1.53 -6.29 -5.77
CA GLN A 92 -2.29 -7.55 -5.67
C GLN A 92 -2.05 -8.50 -6.85
N GLY A 93 -1.56 -8.00 -7.99
CA GLY A 93 -1.40 -8.71 -9.27
C GLY A 93 -0.44 -9.91 -9.30
N LYS A 94 0.12 -10.31 -8.15
CA LYS A 94 0.90 -11.56 -7.98
C LYS A 94 0.14 -12.64 -7.19
N ARG A 95 -1.18 -12.73 -7.36
CA ARG A 95 -1.93 -13.95 -7.04
C ARG A 95 -1.93 -14.88 -8.26
N LYS A 96 -0.91 -15.71 -8.35
CA LYS A 96 -0.99 -17.03 -8.96
C LYS A 96 -0.44 -18.04 -7.96
#